data_AF-A0A529SZ62-F1
#
_entry.id   AF-A0A529SZ62-F1
#
_cell.length_a   1.000
_cell.length_b   1.000
_cell.length_c   1.000
_cell.angle_alpha   90.00
_cell.angle_beta   90.00
_cell.angle_gamma   90.00
#
_symmetry.space_group_name_H-M   'P 1'
#
loop_
_entity.id
_entity.type
_entity.pdbx_description
1 polymer ?
#
loop_
_entity_poly.entity_id
_entity_poly.type
_entity_poly.pdbx_seq_one_letter_code
_entity_poly.pdbx_strand_id
1 'polypeptide(L)' 'MHSLTGKKIVVASHNAGKLREFADLMAPFGFEAKSAKEYGLPEPDETGTTFEENAYIKAYAAAKATG' A
#
# COMPACT_ATOMS: atom_id res chain seq x y z
N MET A 1 16.51 1.41 5.09
CA MET A 1 15.15 1.05 5.54
C MET A 1 14.60 2.22 6.34
N HIS A 2 13.38 2.66 6.04
CA HIS A 2 12.70 3.69 6.84
C HIS A 2 12.20 3.06 8.16
N SER A 3 12.39 3.78 9.26
CA SER A 3 11.82 3.38 10.55
C SER A 3 10.31 3.64 10.53
N LEU A 4 9.51 2.65 10.95
CA LEU A 4 8.04 2.72 10.94
C LEU A 4 7.44 3.45 12.16
N THR A 5 8.16 4.44 12.69
CA THR A 5 7.79 5.18 13.91
C THR A 5 6.47 5.93 13.79
N GLY A 6 6.14 6.42 12.59
CA GLY A 6 4.90 7.13 12.31
C GLY A 6 3.65 6.24 12.32
N LYS A 7 3.82 4.90 12.42
CA LYS A 7 2.73 3.92 12.47
C LYS A 7 1.68 4.08 11.36
N LYS A 8 2.08 4.63 10.22
CA LYS A 8 1.24 4.81 9.03
C LYS A 8 1.82 3.99 7.91
N ILE A 9 0.98 3.23 7.23
CA ILE A 9 1.35 2.44 6.06
C ILE A 9 0.42 2.74 4.90
N VAL A 10 0.98 2.70 3.69
CA VAL A 10 0.21 2.82 2.46
C VAL A 10 -0.04 1.43 1.90
N VAL A 11 -1.30 1.08 1.70
CA VAL A 11 -1.73 -0.11 0.97
C VAL A 11 -1.91 0.27 -0.50
N ALA A 12 -1.02 -0.23 -1.36
CA ALA A 12 -0.97 0.07 -2.80
C ALA A 12 -2.11 -0.60 -3.59
N SER A 13 -3.35 -0.29 -3.23
CA SER A 13 -4.58 -0.84 -3.80
C SER A 13 -5.67 0.22 -3.80
N HIS A 14 -6.47 0.26 -4.88
CA HIS A 14 -7.69 1.07 -4.95
C HIS A 14 -8.94 0.33 -4.47
N ASN A 15 -8.81 -0.96 -4.16
CA ASN A 15 -9.90 -1.78 -3.66
C ASN A 15 -10.17 -1.50 -2.18
N ALA A 16 -11.33 -0.94 -1.89
CA ALA A 16 -11.77 -0.60 -0.53
C ALA A 16 -11.97 -1.81 0.38
N GLY A 17 -12.40 -2.96 -0.18
CA GLY A 17 -12.52 -4.21 0.58
C GLY A 17 -11.17 -4.70 1.08
N LYS A 18 -10.15 -4.70 0.20
CA LYS A 18 -8.76 -5.01 0.59
C LYS A 18 -8.25 -4.03 1.65
N LEU A 19 -8.47 -2.72 1.47
CA LEU A 19 -8.04 -1.73 2.47
C LEU A 19 -8.60 -2.05 3.85
N ARG A 20 -9.91 -2.38 3.93
CA ARG A 20 -10.55 -2.74 5.19
C ARG A 20 -9.90 -3.96 5.83
N GLU A 21 -9.68 -5.03 5.07
CA GLU A 21 -9.02 -6.24 5.58
C GLU A 21 -7.61 -5.95 6.11
N PHE A 22 -6.82 -5.15 5.38
CA PHE A 22 -5.49 -4.75 5.83
C PHE A 22 -5.54 -3.83 7.07
N ALA A 23 -6.48 -2.89 7.13
CA ALA A 23 -6.66 -2.03 8.30
C ALA A 23 -7.00 -2.85 9.54
N ASP A 24 -7.92 -3.81 9.42
CA ASP A 24 -8.33 -4.70 10.51
C ASP A 24 -7.15 -5.56 11.00
N LEU A 25 -6.32 -6.07 10.08
CA LEU A 25 -5.12 -6.87 10.41
C LEU A 25 -4.02 -6.05 11.10
N MET A 26 -3.89 -4.77 10.75
CA MET A 26 -2.77 -3.92 11.19
C MET A 26 -3.10 -3.12 12.45
N ALA A 27 -4.39 -2.86 12.71
CA ALA A 27 -4.86 -2.11 13.88
C ALA A 27 -4.34 -2.65 15.23
N PRO A 28 -4.27 -3.97 15.51
CA PRO A 28 -3.74 -4.50 16.77
C PRO A 28 -2.28 -4.13 17.04
N PHE A 29 -1.51 -3.81 15.99
CA PHE A 29 -0.11 -3.40 16.08
C PHE A 29 0.06 -1.86 16.16
N GLY A 30 -1.06 -1.14 16.26
CA GLY A 30 -1.13 0.32 16.35
C GLY A 30 -0.88 1.02 15.02
N PHE A 31 -1.02 0.33 13.89
CA PHE A 31 -0.82 0.91 12.56
C PHE A 31 -2.12 1.45 11.97
N GLU A 32 -2.04 2.60 11.31
CA GLU A 32 -3.06 3.16 10.44
C GLU A 32 -2.74 2.81 8.99
N ALA A 33 -3.67 2.14 8.30
CA ALA A 33 -3.55 1.80 6.89
C ALA A 33 -4.35 2.81 6.03
N LYS A 34 -3.69 3.38 5.03
CA LYS A 34 -4.31 4.25 4.02
C LYS A 34 -4.14 3.68 2.62
N SER A 35 -5.12 3.84 1.76
CA SER A 35 -5.05 3.36 0.37
C SER A 35 -4.31 4.32 -0.55
N ALA A 36 -3.71 3.77 -1.62
CA ALA A 36 -3.18 4.57 -2.73
C ALA A 36 -4.23 5.54 -3.31
N LYS A 37 -5.51 5.14 -3.31
CA LYS A 37 -6.63 5.97 -3.76
C LYS A 37 -6.83 7.23 -2.90
N GLU A 38 -6.69 7.13 -1.58
CA GLU A 38 -6.80 8.29 -0.68
C GLU A 38 -5.68 9.31 -0.88
N TYR A 39 -4.54 8.87 -1.41
CA TYR A 39 -3.44 9.75 -1.82
C TYR A 39 -3.58 10.26 -3.26
N GLY A 40 -4.65 9.90 -3.97
CA GLY A 40 -4.86 10.30 -5.37
C GLY A 40 -3.84 9.71 -6.34
N LEU A 41 -3.22 8.58 -5.99
CA LEU A 41 -2.22 7.94 -6.84
C LEU A 41 -2.89 7.22 -8.03
N PRO A 42 -2.27 7.21 -9.22
CA PRO A 42 -2.70 6.33 -10.30
C PRO A 42 -2.32 4.87 -10.02
N GLU A 43 -3.04 3.93 -10.64
CA GLU A 43 -2.58 2.53 -10.68
C GLU A 43 -1.44 2.41 -11.70
N PRO A 44 -0.25 1.91 -11.30
CA PRO A 44 0.86 1.71 -12.23
C PRO A 44 0.59 0.51 -13.14
N ASP A 45 1.27 0.47 -14.29
CA ASP A 45 1.21 -0.67 -15.20
C ASP A 45 1.78 -1.93 -14.53
N GLU A 46 0.99 -3.00 -14.48
CA GLU A 46 1.37 -4.32 -13.99
C GLU A 46 2.09 -5.11 -15.09
N THR A 47 3.35 -4.76 -15.37
CA THR A 47 4.16 -5.38 -16.43
C THR A 47 4.90 -6.65 -16.00
N GLY A 48 4.73 -7.08 -14.75
CA GLY A 48 5.34 -8.29 -14.22
C GLY A 48 4.68 -9.56 -14.78
N THR A 49 5.44 -10.64 -14.78
CA THR A 49 4.97 -11.97 -15.23
C THR A 49 4.41 -12.82 -14.09
N THR A 50 4.61 -12.38 -12.84
CA THR A 50 4.17 -13.06 -11.63
C THR A 50 3.38 -12.11 -10.71
N PHE A 51 2.62 -12.69 -9.78
CA PHE A 51 1.90 -11.90 -8.77
C PHE A 51 2.84 -11.10 -7.85
N GLU A 52 4.00 -11.67 -7.51
CA GLU A 52 5.00 -11.01 -6.67
C GLU A 52 5.58 -9.78 -7.36
N GLU A 53 5.94 -9.88 -8.64
CA GLU A 53 6.45 -8.75 -9.42
C GLU A 53 5.43 -7.62 -9.49
N ASN A 54 4.16 -7.93 -9.77
CA ASN A 54 3.11 -6.92 -9.82
C ASN A 54 2.79 -6.31 -8.45
N ALA A 55 2.85 -7.09 -7.37
CA ALA A 55 2.73 -6.58 -6.01
C ALA A 55 3.89 -5.62 -5.67
N TYR A 56 5.12 -5.97 -6.06
CA TYR A 56 6.29 -5.10 -5.89
C TYR A 56 6.15 -3.81 -6.69
N ILE A 57 5.80 -3.87 -7.97
CA ILE A 57 5.61 -2.68 -8.83
C ILE A 57 4.64 -1.69 -8.17
N LYS A 58 3.49 -2.18 -7.70
CA LYS A 58 2.50 -1.36 -7.00
C LYS A 58 3.02 -0.77 -5.69
N ALA A 59 3.61 -1.60 -4.83
CA ALA A 59 4.15 -1.16 -3.55
C ALA A 59 5.27 -0.13 -3.72
N TYR A 60 6.17 -0.35 -4.68
CA TYR A 60 7.26 0.56 -5.00
C TYR A 60 6.77 1.89 -5.55
N ALA A 61 5.81 1.87 -6.49
CA ALA A 61 5.22 3.09 -7.04
C ALA A 61 4.53 3.92 -5.94
N ALA A 62 3.74 3.28 -5.07
CA ALA A 62 3.11 3.95 -3.94
C ALA A 62 4.14 4.55 -2.99
N ALA A 63 5.14 3.78 -2.56
CA ALA A 63 6.20 4.25 -1.67
C ALA A 63 6.93 5.46 -2.27
N LYS A 64 7.38 5.36 -3.52
CA LYS A 64 8.09 6.43 -4.23
C LYS A 64 7.26 7.73 -4.34
N ALA A 65 5.93 7.62 -4.46
CA ALA A 65 5.05 8.78 -4.55
C ALA A 65 4.73 9.41 -3.18
N THR A 66 4.82 8.66 -2.09
CA THR A 66 4.39 9.12 -0.76
C THR A 66 5.50 9.33 0.26
N GLY A 67 6.74 8.87 0.01
CA GLY A 67 7.91 9.06 0.88
C GLY A 67 8.65 7.78 1.21
#